data_AF-A0A660MTE7-F1
#
_entry.id   AF-A0A660MTE7-F1
#
_cell.length_a   1.000
_cell.length_b   1.000
_cell.length_c   1.000
_cell.angle_alpha   90.00
_cell.angle_beta   90.00
_cell.angle_gamma   90.00
#
_symmetry.space_group_name_H-M   'P 1'
#
loop_
_entity.id
_entity.type
_entity.pdbx_description
1 polymer ?
#
loop_
_entity_poly.entity_id
_entity_poly.type
_entity_poly.pdbx_seq_one_letter_code
_entity_poly.pdbx_strand_id
1 'polypeptide(L)'
;DFVNTQLFPYLKSFRNGERNYHSMKYKIGEIFYFLENRIENGNTIREVINIIDEMNFQSQSDLFELSKIYEDLLQGMGNDGGNSGEYYTPRAVIKAMVECLDPKIGETIYDGATGSCGFLIEAYQYLRPQANTTEQLTWLNHQALWGNEKTPIAYIMGVMNMILHGIENPNINKKNTLVDNIRDFEEKDAYDIILANPPFGGKEKDAIQSNFPIKTNATEMLFLQHFMKRLKTGGRSAIIVPEGVLFNTSNAFQEVKKQLFSDFNLHSIVSLPAGIFLPYSGVKTNIIFFDKTKATEQIRYYEIDLGRKLTKNKPITFEELQGMISAFKKREVGPHSWIVPSLEIKDYDLSAKNPANIKEIIHRAPNEIMEDIIRTNESIVEATSVLRTLIK
;
A
#
# COMPACT_ATOMS: atom_id res chain seq x y z
N ASP A 1 -32.34 2.83 -20.61
CA ASP A 1 -33.27 1.84 -20.01
C ASP A 1 -32.67 0.46 -19.79
N PHE A 2 -32.39 -0.33 -20.85
CA PHE A 2 -31.90 -1.72 -20.71
C PHE A 2 -30.79 -1.92 -19.65
N VAL A 3 -29.71 -1.12 -19.71
CA VAL A 3 -28.58 -1.23 -18.78
C VAL A 3 -29.01 -1.03 -17.32
N ASN A 4 -29.76 0.02 -17.04
CA ASN A 4 -30.10 0.44 -15.67
C ASN A 4 -31.23 -0.39 -15.07
N THR A 5 -32.21 -0.80 -15.86
CA THR A 5 -33.45 -1.44 -15.37
C THR A 5 -33.49 -2.95 -15.55
N GLN A 6 -32.65 -3.51 -16.42
CA GLN A 6 -32.63 -4.95 -16.70
C GLN A 6 -31.26 -5.56 -16.42
N LEU A 7 -30.22 -5.11 -17.13
CA LEU A 7 -28.89 -5.73 -17.06
C LEU A 7 -28.25 -5.62 -15.67
N PHE A 8 -28.15 -4.40 -15.13
CA PHE A 8 -27.53 -4.19 -13.81
C PHE A 8 -28.33 -4.90 -12.70
N PRO A 9 -29.67 -4.78 -12.61
CA PRO A 9 -30.46 -5.56 -11.66
C PRO A 9 -30.28 -7.08 -11.80
N TYR A 10 -30.22 -7.60 -13.03
CA TYR A 10 -29.96 -9.02 -13.29
C TYR A 10 -28.59 -9.45 -12.75
N LEU A 11 -27.51 -8.73 -13.07
CA LEU A 11 -26.17 -9.05 -12.59
C LEU A 11 -26.06 -8.91 -11.07
N LYS A 12 -26.63 -7.83 -10.50
CA LYS A 12 -26.75 -7.63 -9.05
C LYS A 12 -27.42 -8.81 -8.35
N SER A 13 -28.41 -9.44 -8.99
CA SER A 13 -29.13 -10.58 -8.42
C SER A 13 -28.25 -11.81 -8.21
N PHE A 14 -27.07 -11.90 -8.84
CA PHE A 14 -26.18 -13.05 -8.71
C PHE A 14 -25.60 -13.24 -7.30
N ARG A 15 -25.58 -12.18 -6.49
CA ARG A 15 -25.23 -12.29 -5.06
C ARG A 15 -26.34 -12.95 -4.23
N ASN A 16 -27.57 -12.98 -4.75
CA ASN A 16 -28.74 -13.50 -4.05
C ASN A 16 -28.87 -14.99 -4.34
N GLY A 17 -28.95 -15.81 -3.27
CA GLY A 17 -29.21 -17.25 -3.39
C GLY A 17 -27.99 -18.13 -3.66
N GLU A 18 -26.83 -17.54 -3.95
CA GLU A 18 -25.57 -18.27 -4.06
C GLU A 18 -24.93 -18.43 -2.66
N ARG A 19 -24.74 -19.67 -2.22
CA ARG A 19 -24.08 -19.96 -0.93
C ARG A 19 -22.57 -19.99 -1.06
N ASN A 20 -22.06 -20.12 -2.29
CA ASN A 20 -20.63 -20.10 -2.55
C ASN A 20 -20.16 -18.66 -2.85
N TYR A 21 -19.75 -17.96 -1.78
CA TYR A 21 -19.15 -16.63 -1.84
C TYR A 21 -17.87 -16.56 -2.67
N HIS A 22 -17.24 -17.70 -2.95
CA HIS A 22 -16.05 -17.80 -3.80
C HIS A 22 -16.38 -18.05 -5.28
N SER A 23 -17.65 -18.19 -5.67
CA SER A 23 -17.99 -18.38 -7.09
C SER A 23 -17.80 -17.11 -7.91
N MET A 24 -17.37 -17.23 -9.17
CA MET A 24 -17.30 -16.10 -10.11
C MET A 24 -18.65 -15.39 -10.24
N LYS A 25 -19.74 -16.16 -10.24
CA LYS A 25 -21.11 -15.63 -10.28
C LYS A 25 -21.39 -14.70 -9.11
N TYR A 26 -21.07 -15.11 -7.88
CA TYR A 26 -21.23 -14.27 -6.70
C TYR A 26 -20.42 -12.97 -6.82
N LYS A 27 -19.16 -13.06 -7.28
CA LYS A 27 -18.28 -11.89 -7.45
C LYS A 27 -18.80 -10.90 -8.47
N ILE A 28 -19.33 -11.38 -9.60
CA ILE A 28 -20.04 -10.53 -10.56
C ILE A 28 -21.19 -9.81 -9.86
N GLY A 29 -21.99 -10.52 -9.06
CA GLY A 29 -23.07 -9.92 -8.27
C GLY A 29 -22.59 -8.83 -7.31
N GLU A 30 -21.50 -9.05 -6.58
CA GLU A 30 -20.91 -8.07 -5.67
C GLU A 30 -20.33 -6.86 -6.41
N ILE A 31 -19.60 -7.06 -7.51
CA ILE A 31 -19.06 -5.97 -8.34
C ILE A 31 -20.20 -5.09 -8.82
N PHE A 32 -21.21 -5.70 -9.45
CA PHE A 32 -22.34 -4.95 -9.99
C PHE A 32 -23.19 -4.30 -8.89
N TYR A 33 -23.21 -4.83 -7.66
CA TYR A 33 -23.91 -4.22 -6.53
C TYR A 33 -23.41 -2.81 -6.21
N PHE A 34 -22.10 -2.60 -6.28
CA PHE A 34 -21.47 -1.31 -6.01
C PHE A 34 -21.30 -0.43 -7.26
N LEU A 35 -21.55 -0.98 -8.45
CA LEU A 35 -21.51 -0.22 -9.70
C LEU A 35 -22.84 0.48 -10.00
N GLU A 36 -22.70 1.68 -10.54
CA GLU A 36 -23.78 2.48 -11.09
C GLU A 36 -23.36 3.00 -12.45
N ASN A 37 -24.25 2.90 -13.44
CA ASN A 37 -24.01 3.50 -14.74
C ASN A 37 -24.11 5.02 -14.60
N ARG A 38 -23.04 5.73 -14.95
CA ARG A 38 -22.97 7.20 -14.98
C ARG A 38 -23.06 7.80 -16.38
N ILE A 39 -23.15 6.96 -17.41
CA ILE A 39 -23.32 7.41 -18.80
C ILE A 39 -24.82 7.58 -19.05
N GLU A 40 -25.25 8.83 -19.16
CA GLU A 40 -26.66 9.17 -19.41
C GLU A 40 -27.09 8.90 -20.86
N ASN A 41 -26.20 9.18 -21.83
CA ASN A 41 -26.51 9.05 -23.25
C ASN A 41 -26.32 7.61 -23.75
N GLY A 42 -27.43 7.01 -24.21
CA GLY A 42 -27.45 5.64 -24.76
C GLY A 42 -26.64 5.45 -26.05
N ASN A 43 -26.39 6.50 -26.82
CA ASN A 43 -25.50 6.41 -27.99
C ASN A 43 -24.04 6.34 -27.56
N THR A 44 -23.65 7.14 -26.56
CA THR A 44 -22.28 7.11 -26.01
C THR A 44 -21.93 5.75 -25.41
N ILE A 45 -22.83 5.14 -24.63
CA ILE A 45 -22.56 3.80 -24.09
C ILE A 45 -22.45 2.75 -25.20
N ARG A 46 -23.23 2.89 -26.29
CA ARG A 46 -23.15 2.00 -27.45
C ARG A 46 -21.83 2.17 -28.20
N GLU A 47 -21.37 3.40 -28.40
CA GLU A 47 -20.07 3.70 -29.02
C GLU A 47 -18.94 3.07 -28.21
N VAL A 48 -18.95 3.25 -26.88
CA VAL A 48 -17.97 2.62 -25.98
C VAL A 48 -18.02 1.08 -26.09
N ILE A 49 -19.23 0.49 -26.10
CA ILE A 49 -19.38 -0.96 -26.24
C ILE A 49 -18.85 -1.44 -27.59
N ASN A 50 -19.12 -0.74 -28.69
CA ASN A 50 -18.62 -1.12 -30.02
C ASN A 50 -17.08 -1.10 -30.06
N ILE A 51 -16.44 -0.09 -29.45
CA ILE A 51 -14.98 -0.02 -29.36
C ILE A 51 -14.43 -1.22 -28.55
N ILE A 52 -15.11 -1.60 -27.45
CA ILE A 52 -14.73 -2.77 -26.65
C ILE A 52 -14.97 -4.08 -27.43
N ASP A 53 -16.03 -4.17 -28.22
CA ASP A 53 -16.38 -5.35 -29.04
C ASP A 53 -15.37 -5.59 -30.18
N GLU A 54 -14.70 -4.54 -30.64
CA GLU A 54 -13.57 -4.64 -31.60
C GLU A 54 -12.31 -5.25 -30.98
N MET A 55 -12.21 -5.31 -29.65
CA MET A 55 -11.06 -5.90 -28.96
C MET A 55 -11.18 -7.43 -28.91
N ASN A 56 -10.08 -8.13 -29.19
CA ASN A 56 -10.03 -9.59 -29.10
C ASN A 56 -9.65 -10.02 -27.67
N PHE A 57 -10.39 -10.97 -27.08
CA PHE A 57 -10.19 -11.44 -25.70
C PHE A 57 -9.92 -12.95 -25.59
N GLN A 58 -9.47 -13.58 -26.68
CA GLN A 58 -9.47 -15.05 -26.78
C GLN A 58 -8.23 -15.73 -26.21
N SER A 59 -7.13 -14.98 -25.99
CA SER A 59 -5.88 -15.54 -25.49
C SER A 59 -5.43 -14.92 -24.15
N GLN A 60 -4.59 -15.63 -23.40
CA GLN A 60 -3.94 -15.07 -22.20
C GLN A 60 -3.06 -13.87 -22.53
N SER A 61 -2.48 -13.81 -23.73
CA SER A 61 -1.74 -12.64 -24.21
C SER A 61 -2.65 -11.42 -24.35
N ASP A 62 -3.87 -11.59 -24.88
CA ASP A 62 -4.80 -10.47 -25.06
C ASP A 62 -5.29 -9.93 -23.71
N LEU A 63 -5.58 -10.82 -22.75
CA LEU A 63 -5.94 -10.43 -21.38
C LEU A 63 -4.83 -9.64 -20.69
N PHE A 64 -3.56 -10.01 -20.93
CA PHE A 64 -2.41 -9.30 -20.41
C PHE A 64 -2.22 -7.92 -21.04
N GLU A 65 -2.51 -7.74 -22.33
CA GLU A 65 -2.51 -6.42 -22.97
C GLU A 65 -3.60 -5.52 -22.39
N LEU A 66 -4.80 -6.07 -22.18
CA LEU A 66 -5.90 -5.35 -21.54
C LEU A 66 -5.57 -4.98 -20.09
N SER A 67 -4.91 -5.87 -19.35
CA SER A 67 -4.53 -5.59 -17.96
C SER A 67 -3.55 -4.42 -17.89
N LYS A 68 -2.63 -4.28 -18.85
CA LYS A 68 -1.75 -3.11 -18.95
C LYS A 68 -2.53 -1.81 -19.20
N ILE A 69 -3.47 -1.83 -20.15
CA ILE A 69 -4.31 -0.67 -20.44
C ILE A 69 -5.12 -0.28 -19.18
N TYR A 70 -5.66 -1.29 -18.49
CA TYR A 70 -6.41 -1.08 -17.25
C TYR A 70 -5.53 -0.44 -16.17
N GLU A 71 -4.30 -0.93 -15.99
CA GLU A 71 -3.33 -0.36 -15.03
C GLU A 71 -2.94 1.08 -15.37
N ASP A 72 -2.74 1.38 -16.65
CA ASP A 72 -2.44 2.75 -17.10
C ASP A 72 -3.62 3.69 -16.81
N LEU A 73 -4.86 3.22 -17.01
CA LEU A 73 -6.07 3.97 -16.65
C LEU A 73 -6.18 4.18 -15.14
N LEU A 74 -5.93 3.14 -14.33
CA LEU A 74 -5.92 3.24 -12.87
C LEU A 74 -4.90 4.28 -12.39
N GLN A 75 -3.69 4.26 -12.96
CA GLN A 75 -2.65 5.21 -12.64
C GLN A 75 -3.04 6.65 -13.04
N GLY A 76 -3.66 6.80 -14.22
CA GLY A 76 -4.21 8.06 -14.73
C GLY A 76 -5.32 8.64 -13.83
N MET A 77 -6.25 7.82 -13.37
CA MET A 77 -7.36 8.24 -12.52
C MET A 77 -6.90 8.83 -11.19
N GLY A 78 -5.85 8.28 -10.59
CA GLY A 78 -5.30 8.87 -9.38
C GLY A 78 -4.44 10.13 -9.66
N ASN A 79 -3.92 10.28 -10.88
CA ASN A 79 -3.04 11.38 -11.28
C ASN A 79 -3.77 12.72 -11.50
N ASP A 80 -5.08 12.68 -11.69
CA ASP A 80 -5.93 13.83 -12.06
C ASP A 80 -6.61 14.51 -10.86
N GLY A 81 -6.08 14.28 -9.65
CA GLY A 81 -6.61 14.91 -8.44
C GLY A 81 -8.03 14.45 -8.08
N GLY A 82 -8.43 13.27 -8.58
CA GLY A 82 -9.71 12.64 -8.28
C GLY A 82 -9.89 12.55 -6.76
N ASN A 83 -11.05 13.01 -6.30
CA ASN A 83 -11.47 13.26 -4.91
C ASN A 83 -11.55 11.99 -4.02
N SER A 84 -10.79 10.94 -4.32
CA SER A 84 -10.93 9.61 -3.73
C SER A 84 -10.00 9.38 -2.54
N GLY A 85 -8.92 10.16 -2.38
CA GLY A 85 -7.96 9.96 -1.28
C GLY A 85 -7.25 8.60 -1.32
N GLU A 86 -7.26 7.93 -2.48
CA GLU A 86 -6.68 6.61 -2.68
C GLU A 86 -5.23 6.77 -3.17
N TYR A 87 -4.28 6.28 -2.37
CA TYR A 87 -2.85 6.32 -2.69
C TYR A 87 -2.46 5.09 -3.49
N TYR A 88 -1.86 5.28 -4.66
CA TYR A 88 -1.37 4.17 -5.46
C TYR A 88 0.11 3.92 -5.20
N THR A 89 0.47 2.67 -4.91
CA THR A 89 1.87 2.28 -4.67
C THR A 89 2.61 2.14 -6.00
N PRO A 90 3.77 2.80 -6.21
CA PRO A 90 4.53 2.66 -7.44
C PRO A 90 4.92 1.21 -7.71
N ARG A 91 4.73 0.75 -8.95
CA ARG A 91 4.99 -0.65 -9.35
C ARG A 91 6.40 -1.11 -9.06
N ALA A 92 7.39 -0.24 -9.25
CA ALA A 92 8.78 -0.50 -8.89
C ALA A 92 8.96 -0.87 -7.40
N VAL A 93 8.25 -0.17 -6.50
CA VAL A 93 8.29 -0.42 -5.06
C VAL A 93 7.61 -1.75 -4.72
N ILE A 94 6.44 -2.00 -5.31
CA ILE A 94 5.71 -3.27 -5.13
C ILE A 94 6.61 -4.45 -5.52
N LYS A 95 7.19 -4.41 -6.72
CA LYS A 95 8.08 -5.44 -7.22
C LYS A 95 9.31 -5.65 -6.33
N ALA A 96 9.94 -4.55 -5.90
CA ALA A 96 11.08 -4.65 -4.99
C ALA A 96 10.72 -5.29 -3.65
N MET A 97 9.56 -4.95 -3.07
CA MET A 97 9.09 -5.57 -1.82
C MET A 97 8.81 -7.07 -1.99
N VAL A 98 8.14 -7.46 -3.08
CA VAL A 98 7.89 -8.88 -3.41
C VAL A 98 9.21 -9.63 -3.60
N GLU A 99 10.17 -9.07 -4.34
CA GLU A 99 11.48 -9.69 -4.54
C GLU A 99 12.31 -9.81 -3.26
N CYS A 100 12.15 -8.87 -2.31
CA CYS A 100 12.79 -8.94 -0.99
C CYS A 100 12.17 -10.03 -0.12
N LEU A 101 10.85 -10.19 -0.13
CA LEU A 101 10.17 -11.24 0.63
C LEU A 101 10.29 -12.63 -0.02
N ASP A 102 10.55 -12.72 -1.33
CA ASP A 102 10.78 -14.00 -2.02
C ASP A 102 9.69 -15.07 -1.72
N PRO A 103 8.41 -14.80 -2.05
CA PRO A 103 7.31 -15.72 -1.78
C PRO A 103 7.48 -17.04 -2.54
N LYS A 104 7.08 -18.14 -1.88
CA LYS A 104 7.12 -19.52 -2.41
C LYS A 104 5.72 -20.13 -2.53
N ILE A 105 5.59 -21.07 -3.45
CA ILE A 105 4.36 -21.86 -3.58
C ILE A 105 4.09 -22.63 -2.28
N GLY A 106 2.85 -22.54 -1.79
CA GLY A 106 2.43 -23.07 -0.49
C GLY A 106 2.30 -22.00 0.61
N GLU A 107 2.84 -20.79 0.42
CA GLU A 107 2.77 -19.70 1.39
C GLU A 107 1.59 -18.76 1.12
N THR A 108 0.73 -18.52 2.12
CA THR A 108 -0.38 -17.58 1.96
C THR A 108 0.07 -16.12 2.13
N ILE A 109 -0.45 -15.25 1.26
CA ILE A 109 -0.10 -13.83 1.17
C ILE A 109 -1.33 -12.99 1.47
N TYR A 110 -1.15 -11.99 2.34
CA TYR A 110 -2.23 -11.12 2.78
C TYR A 110 -1.89 -9.63 2.67
N ASP A 111 -2.86 -8.87 2.18
CA ASP A 111 -2.87 -7.41 2.20
C ASP A 111 -4.18 -6.91 2.85
N GLY A 112 -4.06 -6.17 3.95
CA GLY A 112 -5.21 -5.64 4.70
C GLY A 112 -5.75 -4.31 4.18
N ALA A 113 -5.13 -3.72 3.17
CA ALA A 113 -5.51 -2.47 2.54
C ALA A 113 -5.20 -2.55 1.04
N THR A 114 -5.87 -3.48 0.35
CA THR A 114 -5.44 -3.93 -0.98
C THR A 114 -5.48 -2.85 -2.05
N GLY A 115 -6.37 -1.87 -1.93
CA GLY A 115 -6.63 -0.92 -3.00
C GLY A 115 -6.93 -1.64 -4.31
N SER A 116 -6.17 -1.31 -5.36
CA SER A 116 -6.19 -1.96 -6.68
C SER A 116 -5.53 -3.34 -6.74
N CYS A 117 -5.23 -3.96 -5.59
CA CYS A 117 -4.60 -5.29 -5.45
C CYS A 117 -3.18 -5.40 -6.01
N GLY A 118 -2.45 -4.28 -6.10
CA GLY A 118 -1.13 -4.24 -6.74
C GLY A 118 -0.11 -5.24 -6.16
N PHE A 119 -0.03 -5.36 -4.83
CA PHE A 119 0.86 -6.32 -4.16
C PHE A 119 0.49 -7.78 -4.46
N LEU A 120 -0.80 -8.12 -4.41
CA LEU A 120 -1.27 -9.48 -4.63
C LEU A 120 -1.07 -9.93 -6.08
N ILE A 121 -1.24 -9.01 -7.04
CA ILE A 121 -1.00 -9.27 -8.46
C ILE A 121 0.49 -9.48 -8.73
N GLU A 122 1.37 -8.62 -8.18
CA GLU A 122 2.81 -8.81 -8.33
C GLU A 122 3.28 -10.12 -7.69
N ALA A 123 2.76 -10.46 -6.51
CA ALA A 123 3.05 -11.73 -5.86
C ALA A 123 2.55 -12.93 -6.68
N TYR A 124 1.37 -12.84 -7.30
CA TYR A 124 0.89 -13.86 -8.24
C TYR A 124 1.85 -14.04 -9.42
N GLN A 125 2.27 -12.94 -10.05
CA GLN A 125 3.21 -12.97 -11.17
C GLN A 125 4.57 -13.54 -10.77
N TYR A 126 5.03 -13.27 -9.55
CA TYR A 126 6.26 -13.85 -9.00
C TYR A 126 6.16 -15.37 -8.75
N LEU A 127 5.01 -15.84 -8.29
CA LEU A 127 4.75 -17.25 -7.98
C LEU A 127 4.38 -18.08 -9.21
N ARG A 128 3.75 -17.47 -10.21
CA ARG A 128 3.19 -18.18 -11.38
C ARG A 128 4.20 -19.04 -12.14
N PRO A 129 5.47 -18.61 -12.35
CA PRO A 129 6.51 -19.45 -12.97
C PRO A 129 6.99 -20.59 -12.06
N GLN A 130 6.75 -20.52 -10.75
CA GLN A 130 7.13 -21.55 -9.78
C GLN A 130 6.08 -22.68 -9.68
N ALA A 131 4.85 -22.42 -10.10
CA ALA A 131 3.75 -23.40 -10.11
C ALA A 131 3.82 -24.30 -11.35
N ASN A 132 4.39 -25.49 -11.19
CA ASN A 132 4.66 -26.44 -12.27
C ASN A 132 3.63 -27.57 -12.41
N THR A 133 2.70 -27.67 -11.46
CA THR A 133 1.67 -28.71 -11.43
C THR A 133 0.28 -28.09 -11.43
N THR A 134 -0.72 -28.86 -11.89
CA THR A 134 -2.12 -28.41 -11.87
C THR A 134 -2.57 -28.09 -10.45
N GLU A 135 -2.19 -28.89 -9.46
CA GLU A 135 -2.51 -28.68 -8.05
C GLU A 135 -1.95 -27.37 -7.52
N GLN A 136 -0.69 -27.04 -7.86
CA GLN A 136 -0.08 -25.77 -7.46
C GLN A 136 -0.74 -24.58 -8.14
N LEU A 137 -1.13 -24.71 -9.41
CA LEU A 137 -1.84 -23.66 -10.14
C LEU A 137 -3.25 -23.43 -9.57
N THR A 138 -3.97 -24.50 -9.24
CA THR A 138 -5.26 -24.42 -8.56
C THR A 138 -5.09 -23.75 -7.19
N TRP A 139 -4.12 -24.19 -6.39
CA TRP A 139 -3.87 -23.57 -5.10
C TRP A 139 -3.51 -22.08 -5.23
N LEU A 140 -2.67 -21.71 -6.18
CA LEU A 140 -2.28 -20.32 -6.44
C LEU A 140 -3.49 -19.44 -6.79
N ASN A 141 -4.42 -19.95 -7.60
CA ASN A 141 -5.60 -19.22 -8.03
C ASN A 141 -6.69 -19.10 -6.95
N HIS A 142 -6.76 -20.05 -6.02
CA HIS A 142 -7.89 -20.18 -5.10
C HIS A 142 -7.55 -19.94 -3.62
N GLN A 143 -6.30 -20.09 -3.21
CA GLN A 143 -5.93 -20.16 -1.79
C GLN A 143 -4.71 -19.33 -1.40
N ALA A 144 -3.88 -18.90 -2.35
CA ALA A 144 -2.64 -18.20 -2.03
C ALA A 144 -2.88 -16.73 -1.59
N LEU A 145 -3.80 -16.03 -2.24
CA LEU A 145 -3.90 -14.57 -2.16
C LEU A 145 -5.17 -14.14 -1.41
N TRP A 146 -4.99 -13.29 -0.40
CA TRP A 146 -6.05 -12.81 0.48
C TRP A 146 -5.96 -11.31 0.69
N GLY A 147 -7.11 -10.66 0.83
CA GLY A 147 -7.07 -9.27 1.22
C GLY A 147 -8.41 -8.64 1.53
N ASN A 148 -8.35 -7.40 1.99
CA ASN A 148 -9.51 -6.61 2.36
C ASN A 148 -9.40 -5.20 1.78
N GLU A 149 -10.53 -4.68 1.30
CA GLU A 149 -10.66 -3.29 0.86
C GLU A 149 -11.93 -2.66 1.45
N LYS A 150 -11.79 -1.45 1.99
CA LYS A 150 -12.87 -0.70 2.64
C LYS A 150 -13.75 0.01 1.62
N THR A 151 -13.17 0.68 0.62
CA THR A 151 -13.91 1.52 -0.31
C THR A 151 -14.51 0.67 -1.44
N PRO A 152 -15.78 0.90 -1.83
CA PRO A 152 -16.40 0.12 -2.90
C PRO A 152 -15.67 0.24 -4.25
N ILE A 153 -15.20 1.43 -4.60
CA ILE A 153 -14.57 1.69 -5.90
C ILE A 153 -13.20 0.99 -5.97
N ALA A 154 -12.32 1.17 -4.97
CA ALA A 154 -11.05 0.44 -4.93
C ALA A 154 -11.24 -1.07 -4.92
N TYR A 155 -12.23 -1.57 -4.17
CA TYR A 155 -12.56 -2.99 -4.15
C TYR A 155 -12.89 -3.52 -5.55
N ILE A 156 -13.79 -2.86 -6.27
CA ILE A 156 -14.15 -3.25 -7.64
C ILE A 156 -12.91 -3.20 -8.54
N MET A 157 -12.13 -2.11 -8.46
CA MET A 157 -10.93 -1.94 -9.27
C MET A 157 -9.93 -3.07 -9.01
N GLY A 158 -9.67 -3.40 -7.74
CA GLY A 158 -8.75 -4.47 -7.37
C GLY A 158 -9.23 -5.86 -7.82
N VAL A 159 -10.51 -6.19 -7.61
CA VAL A 159 -11.06 -7.50 -8.04
C VAL A 159 -11.00 -7.64 -9.56
N MET A 160 -11.41 -6.60 -10.31
CA MET A 160 -11.32 -6.61 -11.77
C MET A 160 -9.86 -6.73 -12.23
N ASN A 161 -8.96 -6.01 -11.59
CA ASN A 161 -7.54 -6.06 -11.90
C ASN A 161 -6.97 -7.47 -11.72
N MET A 162 -7.32 -8.17 -10.65
CA MET A 162 -6.92 -9.55 -10.42
C MET A 162 -7.47 -10.50 -11.49
N ILE A 163 -8.73 -10.35 -11.88
CA ILE A 163 -9.37 -11.17 -12.93
C ILE A 163 -8.67 -10.96 -14.28
N LEU A 164 -8.37 -9.71 -14.64
CA LEU A 164 -7.66 -9.37 -15.89
C LEU A 164 -6.24 -9.94 -15.93
N HIS A 165 -5.59 -10.09 -14.78
CA HIS A 165 -4.31 -10.76 -14.65
C HIS A 165 -4.41 -12.30 -14.59
N GLY A 166 -5.60 -12.86 -14.86
CA GLY A 166 -5.85 -14.30 -14.93
C GLY A 166 -6.01 -14.98 -13.57
N ILE A 167 -6.29 -14.22 -12.51
CA ILE A 167 -6.60 -14.77 -11.19
C ILE A 167 -8.10 -15.01 -11.11
N GLU A 168 -8.51 -16.26 -11.25
CA GLU A 168 -9.93 -16.61 -11.40
C GLU A 168 -10.73 -16.41 -10.11
N ASN A 169 -10.12 -16.66 -8.95
CA ASN A 169 -10.82 -16.66 -7.67
C ASN A 169 -10.09 -15.84 -6.58
N PRO A 170 -9.97 -14.51 -6.75
CA PRO A 170 -9.31 -13.65 -5.76
C PRO A 170 -10.07 -13.61 -4.41
N ASN A 171 -9.42 -13.95 -3.29
CA ASN A 171 -10.05 -13.89 -1.96
C ASN A 171 -9.99 -12.47 -1.36
N ILE A 172 -10.60 -11.52 -2.05
CA ILE A 172 -10.68 -10.11 -1.62
C ILE A 172 -12.06 -9.86 -1.03
N ASN A 173 -12.10 -9.26 0.15
CA ASN A 173 -13.34 -8.92 0.83
C ASN A 173 -13.56 -7.40 0.84
N LYS A 174 -14.77 -6.96 0.49
CA LYS A 174 -15.20 -5.58 0.72
C LYS A 174 -15.49 -5.40 2.22
N LYS A 175 -14.48 -5.02 2.99
CA LYS A 175 -14.53 -4.93 4.45
C LYS A 175 -13.55 -3.89 4.98
N ASN A 176 -13.96 -3.14 6.01
CA ASN A 176 -13.00 -2.35 6.79
C ASN A 176 -12.20 -3.30 7.71
N THR A 177 -10.91 -3.48 7.43
CA THR A 177 -10.01 -4.38 8.17
C THR A 177 -10.00 -4.15 9.67
N LEU A 178 -10.16 -2.90 10.13
CA LEU A 178 -10.03 -2.55 11.55
C LEU A 178 -11.29 -2.85 12.39
N VAL A 179 -12.38 -3.31 11.76
CA VAL A 179 -13.63 -3.63 12.50
C VAL A 179 -13.58 -4.97 13.22
N ASP A 180 -12.61 -5.82 12.89
CA ASP A 180 -12.43 -7.10 13.57
C ASP A 180 -11.71 -6.89 14.90
N ASN A 181 -12.22 -7.54 15.95
CA ASN A 181 -11.51 -7.63 17.22
C ASN A 181 -10.33 -8.60 17.09
N ILE A 182 -9.12 -8.06 17.05
CA ILE A 182 -7.93 -8.86 16.76
C ILE A 182 -7.61 -9.87 17.87
N ARG A 183 -8.20 -9.72 19.06
CA ARG A 183 -8.06 -10.68 20.16
C ARG A 183 -8.69 -12.04 19.86
N ASP A 184 -9.67 -12.06 18.96
CA ASP A 184 -10.42 -13.25 18.59
C ASP A 184 -9.69 -14.07 17.50
N PHE A 185 -8.61 -13.53 16.92
CA PHE A 185 -7.82 -14.23 15.91
C PHE A 185 -6.91 -15.30 16.51
N GLU A 186 -6.92 -16.46 15.87
CA GLU A 186 -6.07 -17.60 16.15
C GLU A 186 -5.01 -17.79 15.05
N GLU A 187 -4.02 -18.66 15.29
CA GLU A 187 -2.93 -18.92 14.34
C GLU A 187 -3.44 -19.46 12.99
N LYS A 188 -4.57 -20.18 12.97
CA LYS A 188 -5.21 -20.67 11.73
C LYS A 188 -5.72 -19.53 10.83
N ASP A 189 -5.97 -18.36 11.40
CA ASP A 189 -6.43 -17.19 10.68
C ASP A 189 -5.24 -16.34 10.16
N ALA A 190 -4.01 -16.68 10.54
CA ALA A 190 -2.81 -15.95 10.15
C ALA A 190 -2.28 -16.37 8.78
N TYR A 191 -1.37 -15.55 8.22
CA TYR A 191 -0.77 -15.72 6.91
C TYR A 191 0.75 -15.83 7.00
N ASP A 192 1.35 -16.48 6.00
CA ASP A 192 2.80 -16.67 5.94
C ASP A 192 3.51 -15.37 5.56
N ILE A 193 2.88 -14.55 4.71
CA ILE A 193 3.42 -13.30 4.20
C ILE A 193 2.40 -12.16 4.30
N ILE A 194 2.86 -11.00 4.77
CA ILE A 194 2.08 -9.76 4.73
C ILE A 194 2.80 -8.72 3.85
N LEU A 195 2.10 -8.20 2.86
CA LEU A 195 2.55 -7.14 1.96
C LEU A 195 1.48 -6.06 1.96
N ALA A 196 1.79 -4.85 2.44
CA ALA A 196 0.76 -3.82 2.54
C ALA A 196 1.31 -2.39 2.44
N ASN A 197 0.45 -1.51 1.94
CA ASN A 197 0.58 -0.06 2.05
C ASN A 197 -0.69 0.51 2.71
N PRO A 198 -0.82 0.44 4.05
CA PRO A 198 -1.97 0.98 4.75
C PRO A 198 -2.08 2.51 4.56
N PRO A 199 -3.27 3.11 4.75
CA PRO A 199 -3.47 4.56 4.61
C PRO A 199 -2.49 5.40 5.46
N PHE A 200 -2.02 6.51 4.89
CA PHE A 200 -1.15 7.46 5.59
C PHE A 200 -2.00 8.47 6.37
N GLY A 201 -2.00 8.37 7.69
CA GLY A 201 -2.86 9.18 8.54
C GLY A 201 -4.31 8.68 8.61
N GLY A 202 -5.09 9.39 9.43
CA GLY A 202 -6.47 9.06 9.71
C GLY A 202 -6.74 8.96 11.21
N LYS A 203 -8.02 9.09 11.55
CA LYS A 203 -8.50 8.87 12.92
C LYS A 203 -9.67 7.90 12.90
N GLU A 204 -9.55 6.83 13.68
CA GLU A 204 -10.63 5.85 13.84
C GLU A 204 -11.47 6.14 15.09
N LYS A 205 -12.76 5.80 15.01
CA LYS A 205 -13.74 6.00 16.09
C LYS A 205 -13.47 5.04 17.25
N ASP A 206 -13.85 5.42 18.47
CA ASP A 206 -13.59 4.65 19.71
C ASP A 206 -14.10 3.20 19.67
N ALA A 207 -15.20 2.95 18.94
CA ALA A 207 -15.73 1.61 18.70
C ALA A 207 -14.70 0.71 17.98
N ILE A 208 -14.01 1.24 16.96
CA ILE A 208 -12.95 0.54 16.24
C ILE A 208 -11.73 0.38 17.14
N GLN A 209 -11.34 1.41 17.89
CA GLN A 209 -10.17 1.34 18.78
C GLN A 209 -10.30 0.22 19.83
N SER A 210 -11.53 -0.07 20.27
CA SER A 210 -11.80 -1.10 21.29
C SER A 210 -11.49 -2.54 20.82
N ASN A 211 -11.40 -2.74 19.51
CA ASN A 211 -11.00 -4.01 18.89
C ASN A 211 -9.50 -4.35 19.08
N PHE A 212 -8.71 -3.41 19.61
CA PHE A 212 -7.25 -3.53 19.70
C PHE A 212 -6.77 -3.54 21.15
N PRO A 213 -5.74 -4.36 21.50
CA PRO A 213 -5.08 -4.34 22.80
C PRO A 213 -4.62 -2.95 23.21
N ILE A 214 -3.93 -2.26 22.31
CA ILE A 214 -3.46 -0.89 22.52
C ILE A 214 -4.40 0.05 21.78
N LYS A 215 -5.26 0.73 22.54
CA LYS A 215 -6.23 1.67 21.99
C LYS A 215 -5.52 2.93 21.50
N THR A 216 -5.79 3.30 20.26
CA THR A 216 -5.28 4.53 19.64
C THR A 216 -6.20 4.94 18.52
N ASN A 217 -6.37 6.24 18.31
CA ASN A 217 -7.11 6.73 17.15
C ASN A 217 -6.27 6.72 15.87
N ALA A 218 -4.95 6.56 15.94
CA ALA A 218 -4.07 6.58 14.77
C ALA A 218 -4.27 5.31 13.93
N THR A 219 -4.82 5.47 12.72
CA THR A 219 -5.13 4.39 11.78
C THR A 219 -3.91 3.51 11.51
N GLU A 220 -2.71 4.09 11.38
CA GLU A 220 -1.47 3.37 11.08
C GLU A 220 -1.08 2.37 12.18
N MET A 221 -1.27 2.75 13.45
CA MET A 221 -0.95 1.89 14.59
C MET A 221 -1.97 0.77 14.77
N LEU A 222 -3.24 1.00 14.39
CA LEU A 222 -4.24 -0.07 14.38
C LEU A 222 -3.94 -1.08 13.27
N PHE A 223 -3.55 -0.63 12.08
CA PHE A 223 -3.09 -1.52 11.01
C PHE A 223 -1.85 -2.31 11.41
N LEU A 224 -0.85 -1.68 12.03
CA LEU A 224 0.36 -2.38 12.47
C LEU A 224 0.03 -3.50 13.47
N GLN A 225 -0.82 -3.22 14.47
CA GLN A 225 -1.30 -4.24 15.42
C GLN A 225 -2.05 -5.38 14.70
N HIS A 226 -2.90 -5.06 13.72
CA HIS A 226 -3.59 -6.06 12.91
C HIS A 226 -2.60 -6.95 12.16
N PHE A 227 -1.63 -6.36 11.47
CA PHE A 227 -0.64 -7.13 10.70
C PHE A 227 0.25 -7.99 11.60
N MET A 228 0.70 -7.48 12.74
CA MET A 228 1.41 -8.27 13.76
C MET A 228 0.58 -9.49 14.18
N LYS A 229 -0.71 -9.31 14.46
CA LYS A 229 -1.59 -10.41 14.88
C LYS A 229 -1.92 -11.40 13.77
N ARG A 230 -1.97 -10.95 12.50
CA ARG A 230 -2.25 -11.80 11.32
C ARG A 230 -1.02 -12.49 10.75
N LEU A 231 0.17 -12.31 11.32
CA LEU A 231 1.39 -12.97 10.86
C LEU A 231 1.59 -14.31 11.59
N LYS A 232 1.76 -15.38 10.82
CA LYS A 232 2.08 -16.71 11.35
C LYS A 232 3.47 -16.71 11.99
N THR A 233 3.68 -17.63 12.91
CA THR A 233 4.99 -17.95 13.48
C THR A 233 5.92 -18.38 12.35
N GLY A 234 7.09 -17.75 12.27
CA GLY A 234 8.01 -17.92 11.13
C GLY A 234 7.63 -17.14 9.86
N GLY A 235 6.46 -16.48 9.83
CA GLY A 235 6.03 -15.63 8.74
C GLY A 235 6.82 -14.32 8.67
N ARG A 236 6.75 -13.65 7.52
CA ARG A 236 7.51 -12.42 7.22
C ARG A 236 6.63 -11.33 6.59
N SER A 237 6.98 -10.08 6.84
CA SER A 237 6.16 -8.92 6.46
C SER A 237 7.01 -7.81 5.85
N ALA A 238 6.43 -7.08 4.89
CA ALA A 238 6.94 -5.80 4.42
C ALA A 238 5.78 -4.79 4.34
N ILE A 239 5.88 -3.72 5.12
CA ILE A 239 4.81 -2.72 5.26
C ILE A 239 5.36 -1.33 5.00
N ILE A 240 4.68 -0.58 4.13
CA ILE A 240 4.99 0.84 3.94
C ILE A 240 4.35 1.65 5.07
N VAL A 241 5.13 2.52 5.70
CA VAL A 241 4.66 3.41 6.78
C VAL A 241 5.15 4.84 6.54
N PRO A 242 4.36 5.86 6.91
CA PRO A 242 4.85 7.24 6.89
C PRO A 242 5.93 7.43 7.95
N GLU A 243 6.85 8.38 7.73
CA GLU A 243 7.97 8.65 8.65
C GLU A 243 7.51 8.95 10.08
N GLY A 244 6.31 9.53 10.25
CA GLY A 244 5.67 9.74 11.55
C GLY A 244 5.48 8.49 12.40
N VAL A 245 5.32 7.31 11.78
CA VAL A 245 5.26 6.04 12.53
C VAL A 245 6.59 5.73 13.22
N LEU A 246 7.71 6.10 12.59
CA LEU A 246 9.03 5.82 13.14
C LEU A 246 9.34 6.73 14.34
N PHE A 247 9.18 8.05 14.19
CA PHE A 247 9.61 9.01 15.22
C PHE A 247 8.56 9.36 16.29
N ASN A 248 7.29 9.03 16.11
CA ASN A 248 6.27 9.40 17.09
C ASN A 248 6.44 8.59 18.38
N THR A 249 6.65 9.29 19.50
CA THR A 249 6.91 8.73 20.84
C THR A 249 5.74 8.92 21.80
N SER A 250 4.53 9.20 21.29
CA SER A 250 3.33 9.15 22.13
C SER A 250 3.12 7.75 22.71
N ASN A 251 2.51 7.66 23.90
CA ASN A 251 2.36 6.41 24.66
C ASN A 251 1.85 5.24 23.82
N ALA A 252 0.79 5.43 23.03
CA ALA A 252 0.25 4.36 22.19
C ALA A 252 1.22 3.89 21.09
N PHE A 253 1.97 4.81 20.46
CA PHE A 253 2.98 4.45 19.46
C PHE A 253 4.16 3.69 20.10
N GLN A 254 4.60 4.12 21.30
CA GLN A 254 5.65 3.44 22.04
C GLN A 254 5.24 2.03 22.43
N GLU A 255 4.03 1.84 22.96
CA GLU A 255 3.55 0.52 23.38
C GLU A 255 3.42 -0.44 22.19
N VAL A 256 2.91 0.03 21.03
CA VAL A 256 2.83 -0.82 19.82
C VAL A 256 4.23 -1.18 19.31
N LYS A 257 5.15 -0.21 19.24
CA LYS A 257 6.52 -0.45 18.77
C LYS A 257 7.32 -1.32 19.76
N LYS A 258 7.05 -1.21 21.06
CA LYS A 258 7.60 -2.09 22.08
C LYS A 258 7.13 -3.53 21.90
N GLN A 259 5.85 -3.73 21.63
CA GLN A 259 5.33 -5.07 21.32
C GLN A 259 5.94 -5.62 20.01
N LEU A 260 6.12 -4.77 19.00
CA LEU A 260 6.82 -5.15 17.77
C LEU A 260 8.26 -5.62 18.06
N PHE A 261 8.97 -4.96 18.96
CA PHE A 261 10.33 -5.35 19.34
C PHE A 261 10.40 -6.62 20.17
N SER A 262 9.46 -6.84 21.08
CA SER A 262 9.48 -8.01 21.96
C SER A 262 9.08 -9.28 21.23
N ASP A 263 8.08 -9.19 20.35
CA ASP A 263 7.41 -10.36 19.78
C ASP A 263 7.90 -10.68 18.35
N PHE A 264 8.53 -9.70 17.67
CA PHE A 264 8.98 -9.80 16.29
C PHE A 264 10.42 -9.33 16.12
N ASN A 265 11.01 -9.78 15.02
CA ASN A 265 12.35 -9.41 14.59
C ASN A 265 12.21 -8.35 13.49
N LEU A 266 12.15 -7.08 13.88
CA LEU A 266 12.23 -5.93 12.98
C LEU A 266 13.66 -5.80 12.48
N HIS A 267 14.00 -6.56 11.45
CA HIS A 267 15.39 -6.72 11.03
C HIS A 267 15.85 -5.65 10.03
N SER A 268 14.93 -5.01 9.28
CA SER A 268 15.30 -4.00 8.29
C SER A 268 14.28 -2.86 8.18
N ILE A 269 14.78 -1.63 8.02
CA ILE A 269 13.99 -0.45 7.66
C ILE A 269 14.62 0.23 6.44
N VAL A 270 13.83 0.45 5.40
CA VAL A 270 14.27 1.12 4.17
C VAL A 270 13.64 2.51 4.10
N SER A 271 14.45 3.56 4.13
CA SER A 271 14.00 4.94 3.91
C SER A 271 13.82 5.20 2.43
N LEU A 272 12.58 5.49 2.01
CA LEU A 272 12.26 5.80 0.63
C LEU A 272 12.56 7.28 0.31
N PRO A 273 12.92 7.62 -0.93
CA PRO A 273 13.12 9.00 -1.34
C PRO A 273 11.81 9.80 -1.21
N ALA A 274 11.93 11.08 -0.83
CA ALA A 274 10.78 11.97 -0.81
C ALA A 274 10.16 12.11 -2.21
N GLY A 275 8.83 12.16 -2.26
CA GLY A 275 8.08 12.31 -3.50
C GLY A 275 7.84 11.01 -4.29
N ILE A 276 8.17 9.85 -3.71
CA ILE A 276 7.94 8.55 -4.34
C ILE A 276 6.45 8.26 -4.62
N PHE A 277 5.55 8.84 -3.82
CA PHE A 277 4.10 8.75 -3.98
C PHE A 277 3.49 9.95 -4.71
N LEU A 278 4.29 10.78 -5.40
CA LEU A 278 3.72 11.88 -6.18
C LEU A 278 2.97 11.37 -7.42
N PRO A 279 1.86 12.01 -7.81
CA PRO A 279 1.30 13.25 -7.24
C PRO A 279 0.39 13.04 -6.01
N TYR A 280 0.14 11.80 -5.59
CA TYR A 280 -0.81 11.44 -4.54
C TYR A 280 -0.44 11.97 -3.16
N SER A 281 0.84 11.86 -2.78
CA SER A 281 1.35 12.29 -1.48
C SER A 281 2.79 12.75 -1.55
N GLY A 282 3.09 13.84 -0.85
CA GLY A 282 4.45 14.32 -0.61
C GLY A 282 5.08 13.75 0.67
N VAL A 283 4.36 12.91 1.42
CA VAL A 283 4.82 12.37 2.70
C VAL A 283 6.03 11.46 2.48
N LYS A 284 7.09 11.67 3.27
CA LYS A 284 8.23 10.75 3.31
C LYS A 284 7.83 9.46 4.01
N THR A 285 8.21 8.34 3.41
CA THR A 285 7.75 7.00 3.77
C THR A 285 8.93 6.06 3.92
N ASN A 286 8.69 4.95 4.61
CA ASN A 286 9.67 3.91 4.87
C ASN A 286 9.02 2.56 4.67
N ILE A 287 9.81 1.55 4.35
CA ILE A 287 9.38 0.15 4.37
C ILE A 287 9.96 -0.50 5.62
N ILE A 288 9.10 -1.03 6.48
CA ILE A 288 9.53 -1.85 7.62
C ILE A 288 9.42 -3.32 7.25
N PHE A 289 10.48 -4.07 7.52
CA PHE A 289 10.52 -5.51 7.32
C PHE A 289 10.73 -6.21 8.66
N PHE A 290 9.79 -7.09 8.99
CA PHE A 290 9.85 -7.88 10.21
C PHE A 290 9.34 -9.29 9.99
N ASP A 291 9.82 -10.20 10.83
CA ASP A 291 9.38 -11.59 10.87
C ASP A 291 8.98 -12.00 12.29
N LYS A 292 8.21 -13.07 12.42
CA LYS A 292 7.78 -13.62 13.73
C LYS A 292 8.64 -14.82 14.14
N THR A 293 9.96 -14.61 14.22
CA THR A 293 10.90 -15.67 14.62
C THR A 293 11.52 -15.46 16.00
N LYS A 294 11.85 -14.22 16.35
CA LYS A 294 12.50 -13.84 17.62
C LYS A 294 12.29 -12.36 17.92
N ALA A 295 12.71 -11.91 19.10
CA ALA A 295 12.74 -10.48 19.44
C ALA A 295 13.79 -9.70 18.63
N THR A 296 13.59 -8.38 18.52
CA THR A 296 14.48 -7.47 17.79
C THR A 296 15.76 -7.18 18.58
N GLU A 297 16.91 -7.59 18.03
CA GLU A 297 18.24 -7.35 18.60
C GLU A 297 18.96 -6.16 17.95
N GLN A 298 18.79 -6.00 16.64
CA GLN A 298 19.41 -4.95 15.85
C GLN A 298 18.59 -4.70 14.58
N ILE A 299 18.60 -3.46 14.11
CA ILE A 299 17.90 -3.05 12.89
C ILE A 299 18.93 -2.64 11.86
N ARG A 300 18.80 -3.16 10.64
CA ARG A 300 19.54 -2.65 9.48
C ARG A 300 18.74 -1.58 8.78
N TYR A 301 19.32 -0.41 8.65
CA TYR A 301 18.74 0.66 7.85
C TYR A 301 19.31 0.63 6.44
N TYR A 302 18.50 1.03 5.47
CA TYR A 302 18.94 1.33 4.12
C TYR A 302 18.33 2.66 3.67
N GLU A 303 19.16 3.60 3.22
CA GLU A 303 18.70 4.87 2.64
C GLU A 303 18.81 4.79 1.11
N ILE A 304 17.67 4.90 0.42
CA ILE A 304 17.68 5.04 -1.03
C ILE A 304 17.97 6.51 -1.35
N ASP A 305 19.20 6.80 -1.76
CA ASP A 305 19.58 8.11 -2.30
C ASP A 305 19.70 8.02 -3.82
N LEU A 306 18.82 8.73 -4.53
CA LEU A 306 18.80 8.76 -5.98
C LEU A 306 19.68 9.88 -6.57
N GLY A 307 20.20 10.80 -5.75
CA GLY A 307 20.87 12.01 -6.22
C GLY A 307 19.96 12.96 -7.04
N ARG A 308 18.67 12.65 -7.18
CA ARG A 308 17.67 13.42 -7.93
C ARG A 308 16.34 13.46 -7.16
N LYS A 309 15.53 14.50 -7.42
CA LYS A 309 14.15 14.57 -6.90
C LYS A 309 13.21 13.76 -7.79
N LEU A 310 12.27 13.05 -7.16
CA LEU A 310 11.17 12.38 -7.84
C LEU A 310 10.06 13.40 -8.17
N THR A 311 9.44 13.24 -9.32
CA THR A 311 8.29 14.04 -9.77
C THR A 311 7.28 13.15 -10.49
N LYS A 312 6.05 13.63 -10.69
CA LYS A 312 5.00 12.91 -11.46
C LYS A 312 5.51 12.38 -12.80
N ASN A 313 6.34 13.15 -13.50
CA ASN A 313 6.85 12.81 -14.83
C ASN A 313 8.18 12.03 -14.81
N LYS A 314 8.81 11.90 -13.64
CA LYS A 314 10.07 11.17 -13.44
C LYS A 314 9.96 10.32 -12.16
N PRO A 315 9.07 9.30 -12.16
CA PRO A 315 8.88 8.43 -11.01
C PRO A 315 10.13 7.58 -10.74
N ILE A 316 10.10 6.83 -9.65
CA ILE A 316 11.13 5.84 -9.34
C ILE A 316 11.02 4.65 -10.30
N THR A 317 12.15 4.13 -10.76
CA THR A 317 12.18 2.93 -11.60
C THR A 317 12.62 1.70 -10.80
N PHE A 318 12.38 0.52 -11.35
CA PHE A 318 12.76 -0.72 -10.69
C PHE A 318 14.28 -0.94 -10.66
N GLU A 319 14.98 -0.45 -11.69
CA GLU A 319 16.44 -0.50 -11.80
C GLU A 319 17.11 0.32 -10.68
N GLU A 320 16.53 1.47 -10.34
CA GLU A 320 16.98 2.32 -9.23
C GLU A 320 16.86 1.64 -7.86
N LEU A 321 16.03 0.59 -7.74
CA LEU A 321 15.83 -0.17 -6.51
C LEU A 321 16.70 -1.43 -6.41
N GLN A 322 17.44 -1.80 -7.47
CA GLN A 322 18.27 -3.01 -7.47
C GLN A 322 19.37 -2.99 -6.40
N GLY A 323 19.98 -1.83 -6.16
CA GLY A 323 20.98 -1.68 -5.09
C GLY A 323 20.40 -2.02 -3.71
N MET A 324 19.17 -1.57 -3.44
CA MET A 324 18.47 -1.87 -2.19
C MET A 324 18.14 -3.36 -2.08
N ILE A 325 17.63 -3.99 -3.14
CA ILE A 325 17.30 -5.42 -3.14
C ILE A 325 18.56 -6.28 -2.91
N SER A 326 19.67 -5.95 -3.58
CA SER A 326 20.94 -6.65 -3.39
C SER A 326 21.44 -6.51 -1.95
N ALA A 327 21.48 -5.29 -1.41
CA ALA A 327 21.91 -5.04 -0.04
C ALA A 327 20.99 -5.74 0.98
N PHE A 328 19.68 -5.77 0.74
CA PHE A 328 18.71 -6.48 1.56
C PHE A 328 18.98 -7.98 1.60
N LYS A 329 19.14 -8.63 0.44
CA LYS A 329 19.37 -10.09 0.34
C LYS A 329 20.72 -10.51 0.90
N LYS A 330 21.77 -9.75 0.62
CA LYS A 330 23.13 -10.06 1.07
C LYS A 330 23.42 -9.58 2.49
N ARG A 331 22.54 -8.76 3.08
CA ARG A 331 22.69 -8.16 4.41
C ARG A 331 23.97 -7.32 4.56
N GLU A 332 24.41 -6.71 3.46
CA GLU A 332 25.64 -5.91 3.38
C GLU A 332 25.52 -4.59 4.14
N VAL A 333 26.63 -4.12 4.69
CA VAL A 333 26.80 -2.80 5.30
C VAL A 333 27.64 -1.96 4.36
N GLY A 334 27.30 -0.70 4.18
CA GLY A 334 27.96 0.20 3.24
C GLY A 334 27.48 1.65 3.37
N PRO A 335 27.80 2.51 2.39
CA PRO A 335 27.46 3.94 2.44
C PRO A 335 25.97 4.26 2.58
N HIS A 336 25.12 3.35 2.11
CA HIS A 336 23.66 3.47 2.19
C HIS A 336 23.03 2.49 3.17
N SER A 337 23.81 1.64 3.85
CA SER A 337 23.26 0.64 4.76
C SER A 337 24.10 0.48 6.01
N TRP A 338 23.47 0.63 7.18
CA TRP A 338 24.12 0.56 8.49
C TRP A 338 23.25 -0.19 9.48
N ILE A 339 23.82 -0.58 10.61
CA ILE A 339 23.15 -1.34 11.67
C ILE A 339 23.05 -0.47 12.92
N VAL A 340 21.91 -0.50 13.58
CA VAL A 340 21.68 0.12 14.88
C VAL A 340 21.23 -0.98 15.86
N PRO A 341 21.96 -1.23 16.95
CA PRO A 341 21.54 -2.14 18.02
C PRO A 341 20.24 -1.67 18.68
N SER A 342 19.35 -2.59 19.07
CA SER A 342 18.09 -2.23 19.72
C SER A 342 18.27 -1.50 21.05
N LEU A 343 19.41 -1.73 21.73
CA LEU A 343 19.79 -1.03 22.97
C LEU A 343 20.08 0.46 22.79
N GLU A 344 20.43 0.90 21.58
CA GLU A 344 20.67 2.32 21.27
C GLU A 344 19.37 3.08 20.93
N ILE A 345 18.30 2.33 20.67
CA ILE A 345 16.98 2.88 20.33
C ILE A 345 16.29 3.35 21.61
N LYS A 346 16.22 4.67 21.79
CA LYS A 346 15.53 5.31 22.91
C LYS A 346 14.07 5.52 22.57
N ASP A 347 13.19 5.33 23.56
CA ASP A 347 11.77 5.66 23.45
C ASP A 347 11.03 4.99 22.28
N TYR A 348 11.60 3.91 21.74
CA TYR A 348 11.15 3.26 20.49
C TYR A 348 11.02 4.25 19.31
N ASP A 349 11.89 5.25 19.25
CA ASP A 349 12.09 6.07 18.05
C ASP A 349 12.91 5.27 17.02
N LEU A 350 12.25 4.86 15.95
CA LEU A 350 12.83 4.04 14.89
C LEU A 350 13.43 4.88 13.75
N SER A 351 13.51 6.20 13.93
CA SER A 351 14.18 7.05 12.96
C SER A 351 15.70 6.92 13.10
N ALA A 352 16.39 6.74 11.98
CA ALA A 352 17.84 6.73 11.94
C ALA A 352 18.33 7.61 10.80
N LYS A 353 19.32 8.45 11.08
CA LYS A 353 20.02 9.23 10.06
C LYS A 353 21.19 8.42 9.54
N ASN A 354 21.40 8.43 8.22
CA ASN A 354 22.52 7.76 7.61
C ASN A 354 23.85 8.37 8.11
N PRO A 355 24.72 7.60 8.80
CA PRO A 355 25.99 8.10 9.32
C PRO A 355 26.93 8.65 8.25
N ALA A 356 26.85 8.13 7.02
CA ALA A 356 27.68 8.59 5.90
C ALA A 356 27.23 9.95 5.33
N ASN A 357 25.98 10.34 5.59
CA ASN A 357 25.35 11.56 5.08
C ASN A 357 25.15 12.64 6.17
N ILE A 358 25.79 12.50 7.33
CA ILE A 358 25.82 13.57 8.34
C ILE A 358 26.68 14.72 7.78
N LYS A 359 26.07 15.57 6.97
CA LYS A 359 26.57 16.93 6.77
C LYS A 359 26.41 17.63 8.11
N GLU A 360 27.50 18.17 8.65
CA GLU A 360 27.40 19.16 9.73
C GLU A 360 26.36 20.20 9.29
N ILE A 361 25.17 20.14 9.90
CA ILE A 361 24.20 21.21 9.75
C ILE A 361 24.83 22.35 10.53
N ILE A 362 25.50 23.25 9.82
CA ILE A 362 25.80 24.57 10.35
C ILE A 362 24.43 25.18 10.62
N HIS A 363 23.97 25.05 11.86
CA HIS A 363 22.76 25.72 12.29
C HIS A 363 23.01 27.21 12.08
N ARG A 364 22.22 27.82 11.20
CA ARG A 364 22.22 29.28 11.05
C ARG A 364 21.96 29.87 12.43
N ALA A 365 22.73 30.89 12.81
CA ALA A 365 22.57 31.52 14.11
C ALA A 365 21.10 32.00 14.23
N PRO A 366 20.48 31.91 15.43
CA PRO A 366 19.10 32.38 15.65
C PRO A 366 18.83 33.79 15.11
N ASN A 367 19.86 34.65 15.11
CA ASN A 367 19.80 36.00 14.56
C ASN A 367 19.59 36.02 13.04
N GLU A 368 20.22 35.13 12.27
CA GLU A 368 20.02 35.06 10.83
C GLU A 368 18.61 34.57 10.46
N ILE A 369 18.07 33.64 11.25
CA ILE A 369 16.69 33.17 11.09
C ILE A 369 15.71 34.31 11.40
N MET A 370 16.00 35.09 12.45
CA MET A 370 15.19 36.25 12.82
C MET A 370 15.22 37.32 11.73
N GLU A 371 16.38 37.63 11.16
CA GLU A 371 16.50 38.58 10.03
C GLU A 371 15.71 38.15 8.80
N ASP A 372 15.74 36.87 8.44
CA ASP A 372 14.95 36.35 7.32
C ASP A 372 13.44 36.41 7.59
N ILE A 373 12.99 36.15 8.83
CA ILE A 373 11.59 36.30 9.23
C ILE A 373 11.15 37.76 9.09
N ILE A 374 11.97 38.72 9.56
CA ILE A 374 11.69 40.15 9.44
C ILE A 374 11.58 40.54 7.96
N ARG A 375 12.56 40.16 7.15
CA ARG A 375 12.59 40.45 5.70
C ARG A 375 11.40 39.84 4.96
N THR A 376 10.98 38.63 5.33
CA THR A 376 9.81 37.98 4.74
C THR A 376 8.52 38.74 5.11
N ASN A 377 8.40 39.17 6.37
CA ASN A 377 7.26 39.98 6.81
C ASN A 377 7.21 41.35 6.12
N GLU A 378 8.36 42.02 5.93
CA GLU A 378 8.43 43.27 5.16
C GLU A 378 7.93 43.06 3.72
N SER A 379 8.36 41.98 3.08
CA SER A 379 7.92 41.63 1.72
C SER A 379 6.41 41.35 1.65
N ILE A 380 5.84 40.70 2.68
CA ILE A 380 4.39 40.47 2.79
C ILE A 380 3.63 41.78 2.97
N VAL A 381 4.13 42.68 3.82
CA VAL A 381 3.53 43.99 4.07
C VAL A 381 3.52 44.83 2.79
N GLU A 382 4.64 44.84 2.05
CA GLU A 382 4.77 45.54 0.77
C GLU A 382 3.78 44.99 -0.27
N ALA A 383 3.75 43.66 -0.46
CA ALA A 383 2.81 43.01 -1.36
C ALA A 383 1.34 43.32 -1.01
N THR A 384 1.01 43.32 0.29
CA THR A 384 -0.34 43.64 0.78
C THR A 384 -0.72 45.11 0.50
N SER A 385 0.24 46.02 0.59
CA SER A 385 0.04 47.45 0.30
C SER A 385 -0.21 47.71 -1.20
N VAL A 386 0.55 47.04 -2.07
CA VAL A 386 0.32 47.05 -3.52
C VAL A 386 -1.09 46.53 -3.84
N LEU A 387 -1.48 45.41 -3.23
CA LEU A 387 -2.80 44.80 -3.42
C LEU A 387 -3.94 45.73 -2.98
N ARG A 388 -3.80 46.43 -1.85
CA ARG A 388 -4.78 47.45 -1.41
C ARG A 388 -4.89 48.64 -2.38
N THR A 389 -3.80 48.99 -3.05
CA THR A 389 -3.78 50.11 -3.99
C THR A 389 -4.47 49.74 -5.30
N LEU A 390 -4.41 48.47 -5.71
CA LEU A 390 -5.11 47.93 -6.89
C LEU A 390 -6.62 47.68 -6.67
N ILE A 391 -7.07 47.59 -5.42
CA ILE A 391 -8.48 47.38 -5.05
C ILE A 391 -9.25 48.71 -4.93
N LYS A 392 -8.57 49.85 -4.91
CA LYS A 392 -9.17 51.19 -5.00
C LYS A 392 -9.22 51.64 -6.46
#